data_AF-A0A448I111-F1
#
_entry.id   AF-A0A448I111-F1
#
_cell.length_a   1.000
_cell.length_b   1.000
_cell.length_c   1.000
_cell.angle_alpha   90.00
_cell.angle_beta   90.00
_cell.angle_gamma   90.00
#
_symmetry.space_group_name_H-M   'P 1'
#
loop_
_entity.id
_entity.type
_entity.pdbx_description
1 polymer ?
#
loop_
_entity_poly.entity_id
_entity_poly.type
_entity_poly.pdbx_seq_one_letter_code
_entity_poly.pdbx_strand_id
1 'polypeptide(L)'
;MEAVTIDAVTKASKVARTTLYRHFHSSSHLLAATFERLLPQVTTPAPTSGPLRDQLIELLSRQAALFNDAPLHVTTLAWLSLGPTGSTNEADERHTSGALRARVVDQYRQPFDAILTSPRAQAQLDDFDRELALCQLVGPLAFARMTGLRTITHNDCVNIVDDFLAAHRKTDSDAKESKTATKKTGRPARLAR
;
A
#
# COMPACT_ATOMS: atom_id res chain seq x y z
N MET A 1 -6.25 4.91 27.80
CA MET A 1 -6.91 4.98 26.49
C MET A 1 -8.27 4.34 26.64
N GLU A 2 -9.34 5.08 26.37
CA GLU A 2 -10.71 4.57 26.42
C GLU A 2 -10.98 3.78 25.13
N ALA A 3 -11.48 2.55 25.24
CA ALA A 3 -11.88 1.76 24.08
C ALA A 3 -13.00 2.49 23.31
N VAL A 4 -12.94 2.48 21.98
CA VAL A 4 -14.02 3.04 21.15
C VAL A 4 -15.21 2.09 21.20
N THR A 5 -16.12 2.34 22.13
CA THR A 5 -17.36 1.58 22.31
C THR A 5 -18.54 2.33 21.71
N ILE A 6 -19.61 1.60 21.36
CA ILE A 6 -20.88 2.18 20.90
C ILE A 6 -21.42 3.21 21.93
N ASP A 7 -21.15 3.00 23.22
CA ASP A 7 -21.61 3.88 24.30
C ASP A 7 -20.81 5.18 24.37
N ALA A 8 -19.49 5.11 24.14
CA ALA A 8 -18.68 6.31 23.98
C ALA A 8 -19.15 7.14 22.77
N VAL A 9 -19.51 6.48 21.66
CA VAL A 9 -19.92 7.16 20.42
C VAL A 9 -21.31 7.77 20.53
N THR A 10 -22.30 7.04 21.06
CA THR A 10 -23.64 7.60 21.30
C THR A 10 -23.58 8.84 22.19
N LYS A 11 -22.76 8.79 23.24
CA LYS A 11 -22.54 9.93 24.16
C LYS A 11 -21.88 11.12 23.46
N ALA A 12 -20.86 10.90 22.64
CA ALA A 12 -20.14 11.96 21.94
C ALA A 12 -20.94 12.57 20.77
N SER A 13 -21.63 11.74 20.00
CA SER A 13 -22.39 12.16 18.81
C SER A 13 -23.80 12.67 19.11
N LYS A 14 -24.33 12.41 20.33
CA LYS A 14 -25.73 12.65 20.72
C LYS A 14 -26.74 11.93 19.83
N VAL A 15 -26.31 10.86 19.15
CA VAL A 15 -27.15 10.02 18.31
C VAL A 15 -27.61 8.81 19.12
N ALA A 16 -28.87 8.39 18.96
CA ALA A 16 -29.41 7.23 19.65
C ALA A 16 -28.71 5.93 19.20
N ARG A 17 -28.57 4.96 20.12
CA ARG A 17 -27.95 3.65 19.87
C ARG A 17 -28.62 2.90 18.71
N THR A 18 -29.94 3.00 18.59
CA THR A 18 -30.73 2.40 17.51
C THR A 18 -30.42 3.00 16.14
N THR A 19 -30.18 4.31 16.08
CA THR A 19 -29.75 4.99 14.85
C THR A 19 -28.34 4.57 14.44
N LEU A 20 -27.42 4.38 15.41
CA LEU A 20 -26.10 3.83 15.11
C LEU A 20 -26.19 2.41 14.58
N TYR A 21 -26.92 1.49 15.20
CA TYR A 21 -27.05 0.11 14.70
C TYR A 21 -27.73 -0.01 13.34
N ARG A 22 -28.60 0.95 13.00
CA ARG A 22 -29.24 1.01 11.67
C ARG A 22 -28.26 1.35 10.55
N HIS A 23 -27.20 2.09 10.84
CA HIS A 23 -26.19 2.49 9.85
C HIS A 23 -24.86 1.73 10.02
N PHE A 24 -24.60 1.20 11.21
CA PHE A 24 -23.36 0.53 11.60
C PHE A 24 -23.67 -0.72 12.43
N HIS A 25 -23.67 -1.87 11.77
CA HIS A 25 -23.99 -3.17 12.37
C HIS A 25 -23.06 -3.60 13.53
N SER A 26 -21.89 -2.96 13.71
CA SER A 26 -20.98 -3.18 14.85
C SER A 26 -20.13 -1.95 15.15
N SER A 27 -19.47 -1.92 16.33
CA SER A 27 -18.45 -0.91 16.67
C SER A 27 -17.30 -0.89 15.66
N SER A 28 -16.93 -2.07 15.16
CA SER A 28 -15.90 -2.25 14.14
C SER A 28 -16.32 -1.61 12.81
N HIS A 29 -17.60 -1.72 12.41
CA HIS A 29 -18.13 -1.07 11.21
C HIS A 29 -18.19 0.46 11.33
N LEU A 30 -18.52 0.97 12.51
CA LEU A 30 -18.49 2.40 12.80
C LEU A 30 -17.07 2.95 12.77
N LEU A 31 -16.11 2.26 13.39
CA LEU A 31 -14.69 2.61 13.33
C LEU A 31 -14.20 2.61 11.89
N ALA A 32 -14.57 1.59 11.12
CA ALA A 32 -14.20 1.50 9.71
C ALA A 32 -14.71 2.69 8.88
N ALA A 33 -15.98 3.05 9.03
CA ALA A 33 -16.57 4.21 8.36
C ALA A 33 -16.00 5.55 8.83
N THR A 34 -15.60 5.62 10.11
CA THR A 34 -14.91 6.81 10.64
C THR A 34 -13.49 6.90 10.06
N PHE A 35 -12.80 5.77 9.93
CA PHE A 35 -11.51 5.69 9.25
C PHE A 35 -11.60 6.13 7.80
N GLU A 36 -12.59 5.69 7.03
CA GLU A 36 -12.77 6.14 5.64
C GLU A 36 -12.88 7.67 5.50
N ARG A 37 -13.42 8.35 6.51
CA ARG A 37 -13.53 9.82 6.52
C ARG A 37 -12.31 10.54 7.07
N LEU A 38 -11.50 9.86 7.89
CA LEU A 38 -10.30 10.40 8.52
C LEU A 38 -9.02 10.10 7.75
N LEU A 39 -9.01 9.05 6.94
CA LEU A 39 -7.88 8.76 6.06
C LEU A 39 -7.73 9.94 5.11
N PRO A 40 -6.53 10.57 5.06
CA PRO A 40 -6.24 11.55 4.03
C PRO A 40 -6.56 10.88 2.70
N GLN A 41 -7.50 11.46 1.95
CA GLN A 41 -7.68 11.07 0.56
C GLN A 41 -6.35 11.40 -0.10
N VAL A 42 -5.51 10.39 -0.32
CA VAL A 42 -4.29 10.54 -1.11
C VAL A 42 -4.80 10.77 -2.52
N THR A 43 -5.12 12.02 -2.83
CA THR A 43 -5.45 12.45 -4.18
C THR A 43 -4.19 12.17 -4.97
N THR A 44 -4.19 11.09 -5.75
CA THR A 44 -3.06 10.73 -6.60
C THR A 44 -2.81 11.93 -7.51
N PRO A 45 -1.72 12.67 -7.33
CA PRO A 45 -1.36 13.70 -8.28
C PRO A 45 -1.15 12.99 -9.62
N ALA A 46 -1.50 13.65 -10.73
CA ALA A 46 -1.17 13.13 -12.05
C ALA A 46 0.32 12.74 -12.08
N PRO A 47 0.71 11.60 -12.69
CA PRO A 47 2.10 11.18 -12.74
C PRO A 47 2.95 12.33 -13.28
N THR A 48 3.91 12.79 -12.49
CA THR A 48 4.83 13.83 -12.94
C THR A 48 5.61 13.29 -14.13
N SER A 49 5.55 13.99 -15.26
CA SER A 49 6.31 13.59 -16.44
C SER A 49 7.80 13.68 -16.12
N GLY A 50 8.53 12.57 -16.18
CA GLY A 50 9.94 12.54 -15.80
C GLY A 50 10.57 11.15 -15.79
N PRO A 51 11.86 11.04 -15.46
CA PRO A 51 12.53 9.77 -15.20
C PRO A 51 11.80 8.94 -14.14
N LEU A 52 11.81 7.60 -14.31
CA LEU A 52 11.19 6.66 -13.36
C LEU A 52 11.65 6.90 -11.91
N ARG A 53 12.95 7.12 -11.76
CA ARG A 53 13.60 7.46 -10.49
C ARG A 53 12.94 8.66 -9.81
N ASP A 54 12.80 9.76 -10.54
CA ASP A 54 12.30 11.01 -9.96
C ASP A 54 10.81 10.88 -9.60
N GLN A 55 10.03 10.15 -10.40
CA GLN A 55 8.62 9.83 -10.09
C GLN A 55 8.48 9.04 -8.78
N LEU A 56 9.33 8.02 -8.58
CA LEU A 56 9.31 7.22 -7.36
C LEU A 56 9.79 8.02 -6.14
N ILE A 57 10.84 8.83 -6.27
CA ILE A 57 11.33 9.70 -5.20
C ILE A 57 10.25 10.68 -4.77
N GLU A 58 9.57 11.30 -5.74
CA GLU A 58 8.50 12.25 -5.49
C GLU A 58 7.32 11.58 -4.76
N LEU A 59 6.85 10.44 -5.26
CA LEU A 59 5.77 9.68 -4.64
C LEU A 59 6.12 9.29 -3.20
N LEU A 60 7.32 8.74 -2.99
CA LEU A 60 7.75 8.29 -1.67
C LEU A 60 7.95 9.46 -0.70
N SER A 61 8.45 10.60 -1.18
CA SER A 61 8.60 11.82 -0.36
C SER A 61 7.25 12.37 0.08
N ARG A 62 6.25 12.36 -0.80
CA ARG A 62 4.87 12.77 -0.45
C ARG A 62 4.28 11.83 0.62
N GLN A 63 4.52 10.53 0.51
CA GLN A 63 4.09 9.58 1.54
C GLN A 63 4.83 9.79 2.86
N ALA A 64 6.14 10.02 2.85
CA ALA A 64 6.89 10.32 4.06
C ALA A 64 6.34 11.56 4.79
N ALA A 65 5.96 12.61 4.06
CA ALA A 65 5.28 13.77 4.63
C ALA A 65 3.95 13.40 5.29
N LEU A 66 3.09 12.61 4.61
CA LEU A 66 1.83 12.13 5.20
C LEU A 66 2.05 11.30 6.48
N PHE A 67 3.08 10.45 6.51
CA PHE A 67 3.43 9.69 7.71
C PHE A 67 3.92 10.59 8.85
N ASN A 68 4.72 11.61 8.54
CA ASN A 68 5.25 12.57 9.51
C ASN A 68 4.13 13.45 10.10
N ASP A 69 3.19 13.90 9.27
CA ASP A 69 2.11 14.82 9.63
C ASP A 69 0.91 14.11 10.27
N ALA A 70 0.73 12.80 10.03
CA ALA A 70 -0.39 12.05 10.59
C ALA A 70 -0.31 11.99 12.14
N PRO A 71 -1.40 12.29 12.86
CA PRO A 71 -1.46 12.05 14.30
C PRO A 71 -1.31 10.55 14.58
N LEU A 72 -0.19 10.15 15.19
CA LEU A 72 0.21 8.74 15.44
C LEU A 72 -0.94 7.86 15.93
N HIS A 73 -1.77 8.40 16.83
CA HIS A 73 -2.88 7.67 17.45
C HIS A 73 -3.96 7.26 16.43
N VAL A 74 -4.25 8.07 15.42
CA VAL A 74 -5.22 7.74 14.36
C VAL A 74 -4.64 6.62 13.48
N THR A 75 -3.39 6.74 13.07
CA THR A 75 -2.71 5.71 12.27
C THR A 75 -2.68 4.38 13.04
N THR A 76 -2.18 4.36 14.28
CA THR A 76 -2.11 3.14 15.10
C THR A 76 -3.48 2.51 15.33
N LEU A 77 -4.52 3.31 15.61
CA LEU A 77 -5.88 2.80 15.74
C LEU A 77 -6.41 2.22 14.42
N ALA A 78 -6.05 2.80 13.27
CA ALA A 78 -6.39 2.25 11.95
C ALA A 78 -5.80 0.86 11.82
N TRP A 79 -4.49 0.74 12.02
CA TRP A 79 -3.77 -0.52 11.91
C TRP A 79 -4.27 -1.59 12.90
N LEU A 80 -4.64 -1.20 14.13
CA LEU A 80 -5.25 -2.11 15.10
C LEU A 80 -6.67 -2.54 14.68
N SER A 81 -7.49 -1.63 14.15
CA SER A 81 -8.82 -1.94 13.62
C SER A 81 -8.77 -2.80 12.35
N LEU A 82 -7.68 -2.73 11.58
CA LEU A 82 -7.45 -3.56 10.39
C LEU A 82 -6.97 -4.99 10.71
N GLY A 83 -6.53 -5.25 11.95
CA GLY A 83 -6.11 -6.56 12.47
C GLY A 83 -4.86 -7.17 11.80
N PRO A 84 -4.27 -8.25 12.34
CA PRO A 84 -3.26 -9.04 11.62
C PRO A 84 -3.88 -9.83 10.46
N THR A 85 -3.12 -10.10 9.40
CA THR A 85 -3.55 -11.10 8.40
C THR A 85 -3.58 -12.48 9.05
N GLY A 86 -4.77 -13.00 9.34
CA GLY A 86 -4.96 -14.41 9.69
C GLY A 86 -5.48 -14.74 11.09
N SER A 87 -5.89 -13.78 11.92
CA SER A 87 -6.55 -14.14 13.18
C SER A 87 -7.98 -14.63 12.93
N THR A 88 -8.15 -15.95 12.99
CA THR A 88 -9.45 -16.63 13.02
C THR A 88 -10.14 -16.35 14.36
N ASN A 89 -10.95 -15.30 14.44
CA ASN A 89 -12.10 -15.28 15.35
C ASN A 89 -13.12 -14.25 14.84
N GLU A 90 -14.36 -14.71 14.77
CA GLU A 90 -15.59 -14.03 14.31
C GLU A 90 -15.71 -13.76 12.80
N ALA A 91 -16.70 -14.40 12.17
CA ALA A 91 -16.87 -14.42 10.72
C ALA A 91 -17.44 -13.12 10.15
N ASP A 92 -18.22 -12.35 10.92
CA ASP A 92 -18.91 -11.15 10.42
C ASP A 92 -18.01 -9.90 10.53
N GLU A 93 -17.24 -9.76 11.61
CA GLU A 93 -16.26 -8.66 11.77
C GLU A 93 -15.10 -8.73 10.77
N ARG A 94 -14.77 -9.92 10.26
CA ARG A 94 -13.74 -10.14 9.24
C ARG A 94 -14.10 -9.59 7.87
N HIS A 95 -15.38 -9.58 7.48
CA HIS A 95 -15.77 -9.14 6.14
C HIS A 95 -15.65 -7.63 5.99
N THR A 96 -16.13 -6.86 6.97
CA THR A 96 -16.08 -5.39 6.91
C THR A 96 -14.68 -4.85 7.18
N SER A 97 -13.99 -5.38 8.20
CA SER A 97 -12.62 -4.97 8.53
C SER A 97 -11.63 -5.40 7.44
N GLY A 98 -11.86 -6.58 6.84
CA GLY A 98 -11.09 -7.07 5.69
C GLY A 98 -11.33 -6.24 4.42
N ALA A 99 -12.58 -5.84 4.15
CA ALA A 99 -12.89 -4.95 3.02
C ALA A 99 -12.26 -3.57 3.20
N LEU A 100 -12.34 -2.98 4.40
CA LEU A 100 -11.66 -1.73 4.69
C LEU A 100 -10.13 -1.88 4.52
N ARG A 101 -9.55 -2.95 5.08
CA ARG A 101 -8.11 -3.24 4.93
C ARG A 101 -7.71 -3.28 3.47
N ALA A 102 -8.45 -4.03 2.66
CA ALA A 102 -8.20 -4.15 1.24
C ALA A 102 -8.28 -2.78 0.56
N ARG A 103 -9.27 -1.94 0.90
CA ARG A 103 -9.38 -0.58 0.34
C ARG A 103 -8.22 0.33 0.75
N VAL A 104 -7.78 0.29 2.01
CA VAL A 104 -6.62 1.07 2.46
C VAL A 104 -5.36 0.63 1.73
N VAL A 105 -5.11 -0.68 1.67
CA VAL A 105 -3.97 -1.24 0.95
C VAL A 105 -4.02 -0.84 -0.52
N ASP A 106 -5.18 -0.98 -1.17
CA ASP A 106 -5.35 -0.60 -2.57
C ASP A 106 -5.09 0.90 -2.78
N GLN A 107 -5.60 1.78 -1.91
CA GLN A 107 -5.35 3.22 -2.00
C GLN A 107 -3.86 3.58 -1.92
N TYR A 108 -3.09 2.92 -1.05
CA TYR A 108 -1.64 3.11 -0.98
C TYR A 108 -0.90 2.48 -2.16
N ARG A 109 -1.45 1.39 -2.72
CA ARG A 109 -0.85 0.61 -3.80
C ARG A 109 -1.02 1.23 -5.18
N GLN A 110 -2.20 1.75 -5.49
CA GLN A 110 -2.55 2.28 -6.82
C GLN A 110 -1.51 3.27 -7.38
N PRO A 111 -0.97 4.24 -6.62
CA PRO A 111 0.05 5.16 -7.13
C PRO A 111 1.35 4.47 -7.54
N PHE A 112 1.78 3.46 -6.79
CA PHE A 112 2.99 2.69 -7.13
C PHE A 112 2.74 1.79 -8.34
N ASP A 113 1.59 1.12 -8.39
CA ASP A 113 1.23 0.29 -9.54
C ASP A 113 1.23 1.10 -10.85
N ALA A 114 0.68 2.32 -10.84
CA ALA A 114 0.68 3.20 -12.02
C ALA A 114 2.10 3.50 -12.54
N ILE A 115 3.08 3.66 -11.65
CA ILE A 115 4.48 3.95 -12.02
C ILE A 115 5.21 2.67 -12.42
N LEU A 116 5.13 1.63 -11.58
CA LEU A 116 5.88 0.37 -11.70
C LEU A 116 5.39 -0.52 -12.85
N THR A 117 4.13 -0.36 -13.29
CA THR A 117 3.59 -1.06 -14.47
C THR A 117 3.74 -0.27 -15.77
N SER A 118 4.29 0.95 -15.72
CA SER A 118 4.48 1.78 -16.92
C SER A 118 5.43 1.12 -17.93
N PRO A 119 5.28 1.39 -19.24
CA PRO A 119 6.22 0.89 -20.26
C PRO A 119 7.68 1.25 -19.97
N ARG A 120 7.89 2.41 -19.33
CA ARG A 120 9.22 2.86 -18.91
C ARG A 120 9.80 1.99 -17.81
N ALA A 121 9.01 1.66 -16.79
CA ALA A 121 9.41 0.74 -15.74
C ALA A 121 9.70 -0.65 -16.32
N GLN A 122 8.81 -1.18 -17.17
CA GLN A 122 9.02 -2.46 -17.83
C GLN A 122 10.28 -2.51 -18.71
N ALA A 123 10.71 -1.38 -19.28
CA ALA A 123 11.95 -1.33 -20.05
C ALA A 123 13.22 -1.33 -19.19
N GLN A 124 13.14 -0.88 -17.93
CA GLN A 124 14.30 -0.64 -17.06
C GLN A 124 14.44 -1.67 -15.93
N LEU A 125 13.32 -2.20 -15.46
CA LEU A 125 13.25 -3.10 -14.30
C LEU A 125 13.03 -4.55 -14.71
N ASP A 126 13.59 -5.47 -13.92
CA ASP A 126 13.40 -6.92 -14.03
C ASP A 126 11.97 -7.33 -13.62
N ASP A 127 11.71 -8.64 -13.59
CA ASP A 127 10.46 -9.14 -13.03
C ASP A 127 10.59 -9.24 -11.51
N PHE A 128 9.65 -8.64 -10.78
CA PHE A 128 9.68 -8.58 -9.32
C PHE A 128 8.29 -8.67 -8.73
N ASP A 129 8.23 -9.17 -7.48
CA ASP A 129 6.99 -9.19 -6.72
C ASP A 129 6.61 -7.75 -6.32
N ARG A 130 5.50 -7.27 -6.87
CA ARG A 130 4.98 -5.92 -6.62
C ARG A 130 4.56 -5.73 -5.16
N GLU A 131 4.02 -6.75 -4.50
CA GLU A 131 3.67 -6.62 -3.08
C GLU A 131 4.93 -6.47 -2.22
N LEU A 132 5.98 -7.22 -2.54
CA LEU A 132 7.27 -7.07 -1.88
C LEU A 132 7.90 -5.70 -2.18
N ALA A 133 7.82 -5.21 -3.41
CA ALA A 133 8.31 -3.88 -3.77
C ALA A 133 7.64 -2.77 -2.94
N LEU A 134 6.33 -2.87 -2.74
CA LEU A 134 5.62 -1.95 -1.84
C LEU A 134 6.12 -2.03 -0.40
N CYS A 135 6.34 -3.24 0.12
CA CYS A 135 6.90 -3.44 1.45
C CYS A 135 8.30 -2.83 1.58
N GLN A 136 9.14 -2.93 0.54
CA GLN A 136 10.49 -2.34 0.51
C GLN A 136 10.46 -0.81 0.45
N LEU A 137 9.55 -0.23 -0.34
CA LEU A 137 9.44 1.21 -0.52
C LEU A 137 8.76 1.89 0.68
N VAL A 138 7.60 1.38 1.11
CA VAL A 138 6.76 2.02 2.15
C VAL A 138 7.08 1.53 3.55
N GLY A 139 7.50 0.27 3.69
CA GLY A 139 7.77 -0.36 4.99
C GLY A 139 8.74 0.43 5.87
N PRO A 140 9.87 0.95 5.35
CA PRO A 140 10.78 1.79 6.13
C PRO A 140 10.11 3.05 6.70
N LEU A 141 9.19 3.67 5.95
CA LEU A 141 8.44 4.85 6.41
C LEU A 141 7.55 4.51 7.61
N ALA A 142 6.77 3.43 7.45
CA ALA A 142 5.87 2.96 8.50
C ALA A 142 6.66 2.52 9.75
N PHE A 143 7.73 1.76 9.58
CA PHE A 143 8.57 1.28 10.67
C PHE A 143 9.19 2.43 11.46
N ALA A 144 9.84 3.38 10.79
CA ALA A 144 10.47 4.53 11.43
C ALA A 144 9.43 5.37 12.20
N ARG A 145 8.24 5.56 11.62
CA ARG A 145 7.15 6.31 12.24
C ARG A 145 6.59 5.61 13.48
N MET A 146 6.28 4.31 13.39
CA MET A 146 5.68 3.54 14.49
C MET A 146 6.62 3.38 15.68
N THR A 147 7.91 3.21 15.42
CA THR A 147 8.92 3.00 16.46
C THR A 147 9.44 4.31 17.05
N GLY A 148 9.18 5.44 16.39
CA GLY A 148 9.82 6.71 16.72
C GLY A 148 11.33 6.71 16.49
N LEU A 149 11.86 5.73 15.74
CA LEU A 149 13.30 5.55 15.52
C LEU A 149 13.92 6.78 14.87
N ARG A 150 13.24 7.35 13.87
CA ARG A 150 13.66 8.57 13.18
C ARG A 150 12.53 9.16 12.34
N THR A 151 12.67 10.44 12.02
CA THR A 151 11.90 11.08 10.94
C THR A 151 12.55 10.75 9.60
N ILE A 152 11.76 10.27 8.64
CA ILE A 152 12.24 10.05 7.27
C ILE A 152 12.27 11.40 6.54
N THR A 153 13.43 11.71 6.00
CA THR A 153 13.71 12.92 5.21
C THR A 153 13.63 12.63 3.71
N HIS A 154 13.59 13.67 2.89
CA HIS A 154 13.67 13.52 1.43
C HIS A 154 14.93 12.75 0.98
N ASN A 155 16.08 12.97 1.63
CA ASN A 155 17.32 12.26 1.30
C ASN A 155 17.22 10.76 1.58
N ASP A 156 16.45 10.37 2.61
CA ASP A 156 16.19 8.95 2.87
C ASP A 156 15.31 8.35 1.78
N CYS A 157 14.29 9.08 1.31
CA CYS A 157 13.48 8.65 0.18
C CYS A 157 14.32 8.46 -1.09
N VAL A 158 15.29 9.35 -1.34
CA VAL A 158 16.24 9.21 -2.45
C VAL A 158 17.02 7.90 -2.33
N ASN A 159 17.63 7.63 -1.17
CA ASN A 159 18.42 6.42 -0.95
C ASN A 159 17.57 5.15 -1.09
N ILE A 160 16.38 5.11 -0.49
CA ILE A 160 15.47 3.94 -0.57
C ILE A 160 15.11 3.64 -2.03
N VAL A 161 14.80 4.67 -2.82
CA VAL A 161 14.46 4.50 -4.24
C VAL A 161 15.67 4.07 -5.05
N ASP A 162 16.84 4.67 -4.80
CA ASP A 162 18.06 4.31 -5.51
C ASP A 162 18.47 2.86 -5.26
N ASP A 163 18.39 2.41 -4.01
CA ASP A 163 18.67 1.02 -3.63
C ASP A 163 17.67 0.05 -4.29
N PHE A 164 16.38 0.37 -4.27
CA PHE A 164 15.35 -0.41 -4.95
C PHE A 164 15.61 -0.52 -6.46
N LEU A 165 15.89 0.60 -7.12
CA LEU A 165 16.16 0.63 -8.56
C LEU A 165 17.47 -0.06 -8.93
N ALA A 166 18.48 0.00 -8.06
CA ALA A 166 19.74 -0.71 -8.26
C ALA A 166 19.53 -2.23 -8.17
N ALA A 167 18.71 -2.69 -7.21
CA ALA A 167 18.42 -4.10 -7.00
C ALA A 167 17.60 -4.72 -8.16
N HIS A 168 16.71 -3.94 -8.77
CA HIS A 168 15.79 -4.39 -9.83
C HIS A 168 16.21 -3.99 -11.25
N ARG A 169 17.41 -3.47 -11.44
CA ARG A 169 17.86 -3.04 -12.77
C ARG A 169 18.03 -4.27 -13.67
N LYS A 170 17.40 -4.25 -14.85
CA LYS A 170 17.66 -5.26 -15.89
C LYS A 170 19.13 -5.35 -16.21
N THR A 171 19.67 -6.55 -16.10
CA THR A 171 21.03 -6.84 -16.54
C THR A 171 20.96 -7.47 -17.94
N ASP A 172 22.01 -7.34 -18.75
CA ASP A 172 22.04 -7.95 -20.11
C ASP A 172 21.81 -9.48 -20.12
N SER A 173 21.88 -10.13 -18.96
CA SER A 173 21.55 -11.54 -18.74
C SER A 173 20.05 -11.84 -18.96
N ASP A 174 19.16 -11.01 -18.43
CA ASP A 174 17.69 -11.25 -18.49
C ASP A 174 17.14 -11.08 -19.91
N ALA A 175 17.78 -10.21 -20.69
CA ALA A 175 17.48 -10.02 -22.11
C ALA A 175 17.83 -11.27 -22.96
N LYS A 176 18.78 -12.09 -22.52
CA LYS A 176 19.14 -13.36 -23.19
C LYS A 176 18.19 -14.50 -22.82
N GLU A 177 17.74 -14.60 -21.58
CA GLU A 177 16.79 -15.63 -21.14
C GLU A 177 15.41 -15.47 -21.80
N SER A 178 14.89 -14.24 -21.85
CA SER A 178 13.61 -13.94 -22.53
C SER A 178 13.66 -14.28 -24.04
N LYS A 179 14.78 -14.00 -24.72
CA LYS A 179 14.98 -14.35 -26.14
C LYS A 179 15.15 -15.86 -26.36
N THR A 180 15.70 -16.59 -25.38
CA THR A 180 15.91 -18.04 -25.48
C THR A 180 14.60 -18.80 -25.27
N ALA A 181 13.72 -18.32 -24.38
CA ALA A 181 12.37 -18.86 -24.17
C ALA A 181 11.50 -18.72 -25.43
N THR A 182 11.50 -17.56 -26.10
CA THR A 182 10.73 -17.34 -27.34
C THR A 182 11.28 -18.17 -28.52
N LYS A 183 12.56 -18.54 -28.53
CA LYS A 183 13.17 -19.33 -29.61
C LYS A 183 12.89 -20.84 -29.47
N LYS A 184 12.63 -21.34 -28.25
CA LYS A 184 12.35 -22.77 -27.98
C LYS A 184 10.92 -23.20 -28.38
N THR A 185 9.96 -22.28 -28.44
CA THR A 185 8.56 -22.57 -28.79
C THR A 185 8.26 -22.54 -30.30
N GLY A 186 9.24 -22.18 -31.15
CA GLY A 186 9.02 -21.93 -32.59
C GLY A 186 9.54 -23.01 -33.57
N ARG A 187 9.87 -24.24 -33.14
CA ARG A 187 10.38 -25.27 -34.07
C ARG A 187 9.27 -26.27 -34.45
N PRO A 188 8.66 -26.19 -35.65
CA PRO A 188 7.70 -27.20 -36.10
C PRO A 188 8.42 -28.52 -36.39
N ALA A 189 7.85 -29.61 -35.88
CA ALA A 189 8.28 -30.97 -36.16
C ALA A 189 8.08 -31.27 -37.65
N ARG A 190 9.19 -31.36 -38.39
CA ARG A 190 9.20 -31.75 -39.79
C ARG A 190 9.01 -33.27 -39.86
N LEU A 191 7.79 -33.71 -40.18
CA LEU A 191 7.48 -35.10 -40.53
C LEU A 191 8.33 -35.51 -41.73
N ALA A 192 9.21 -36.49 -41.51
CA ALA A 192 9.95 -37.18 -42.56
C ALA A 192 9.15 -38.40 -43.03
N ARG A 193 9.30 -38.67 -44.33
CA ARG A 193 8.67 -39.67 -45.19
C ARG A 193 8.56 -41.08 -44.63
#